data_AF-A0A6N6Q4H4-F1
#
_entry.id   AF-A0A6N6Q4H4-F1
#
_cell.length_a   1.000
_cell.length_b   1.000
_cell.length_c   1.000
_cell.angle_alpha   90.00
_cell.angle_beta   90.00
_cell.angle_gamma   90.00
#
_symmetry.space_group_name_H-M   'P 1'
#
loop_
_entity.id
_entity.type
_entity.pdbx_description
1 polymer ?
#
loop_
_entity_poly.entity_id
_entity_poly.type
_entity_poly.pdbx_seq_one_letter_code
_entity_poly.pdbx_strand_id
1 'polypeptide(L)'
;MNKTLLLIICDFLLLNLLALTRWEAAEAPEARRPSPTELSVAADRAAAGDMMAAMKSALEDERSVRDRTTAQWKADLAAREARLRVLEEQQRLAATNLTQVQASSLELSEKLARTAEKAAQAQKRLADAQLKLTESEHSRGLLADNLKSAEAERKRLLDSLVGEKTVQQRQQEALAEIEKAKRDAEQRVADLGAAVKVAEAEKVLLRDTVVDLRQQVGRVQLEKDRLQAQTAALATGVTQLAARSEELKQELKQEIHENIPINANLIFNDYLSNRVQIAVGGVGAALIGSGQRQKDSSAVLVTDGSRTAVLLHLNDTPISLGIPGFGMDRFGARIVARSGELPAGPVELLESDPRAIVVTVDAAAAAKAGVRVFPLSRNPYKFTEAVLVSRGGKYYGEVEFRLDARTPHYVR
;
A
#
# COMPACT_ATOMS: atom_id res chain seq x y z
N MET A 1 44.49 -30.62 -24.81
CA MET A 1 45.72 -31.29 -24.33
C MET A 1 46.90 -30.41 -24.73
N ASN A 2 47.62 -29.86 -23.75
CA ASN A 2 48.44 -28.65 -23.91
C ASN A 2 49.77 -28.91 -24.65
N LYS A 3 50.07 -28.10 -25.69
CA LYS A 3 51.35 -28.07 -26.43
C LYS A 3 52.56 -27.92 -25.50
N THR A 4 52.38 -27.30 -24.34
CA THR A 4 53.38 -27.10 -23.30
C THR A 4 53.84 -28.42 -22.66
N LEU A 5 52.95 -29.41 -22.54
CA LEU A 5 53.28 -30.69 -21.90
C LEU A 5 54.11 -31.59 -22.84
N LEU A 6 53.88 -31.48 -24.15
CA LEU A 6 54.66 -32.18 -25.18
C LEU A 6 56.09 -31.60 -25.30
N LEU A 7 56.24 -30.29 -25.18
CA LEU A 7 57.54 -29.61 -25.18
C LEU A 7 58.43 -30.03 -24.00
N ILE A 8 57.84 -30.20 -22.81
CA ILE A 8 58.57 -30.62 -21.60
C ILE A 8 59.00 -32.09 -21.69
N ILE A 9 58.17 -32.98 -22.26
CA ILE A 9 58.53 -34.39 -22.43
C ILE A 9 59.63 -34.58 -23.47
N CYS A 10 59.58 -33.83 -24.59
CA CYS A 10 60.61 -33.90 -25.62
C CYS A 10 61.97 -33.38 -25.14
N ASP A 11 62.00 -32.31 -24.35
CA ASP A 11 63.24 -31.74 -23.79
C ASP A 11 63.89 -32.68 -22.75
N PHE A 12 63.08 -33.31 -21.91
CA PHE A 12 63.55 -34.30 -20.94
C PHE A 12 64.11 -35.57 -21.60
N LEU A 13 63.56 -35.95 -22.75
CA LEU A 13 64.00 -37.12 -23.51
C LEU A 13 65.31 -36.81 -24.28
N LEU A 14 65.47 -35.59 -24.79
CA LEU A 14 66.72 -35.12 -25.41
C LEU A 14 67.86 -34.98 -24.39
N LEU A 15 67.59 -34.46 -23.19
CA LEU A 15 68.59 -34.34 -22.12
C LEU A 15 69.08 -35.70 -21.61
N ASN A 16 68.19 -36.70 -21.51
CA ASN A 16 68.60 -38.07 -21.17
C ASN A 16 69.44 -38.73 -22.27
N LEU A 17 69.12 -38.47 -23.55
CA LEU A 17 69.88 -39.03 -24.68
C LEU A 17 71.28 -38.39 -24.81
N LEU A 18 71.44 -37.12 -24.42
CA LEU A 18 72.73 -36.43 -24.39
C LEU A 18 73.60 -36.85 -23.19
N ALA A 19 72.97 -37.26 -22.08
CA ALA A 19 73.66 -37.78 -20.90
C ALA A 19 74.18 -39.22 -21.10
N LEU A 20 73.49 -40.04 -21.91
CA LEU A 20 73.86 -41.43 -22.22
C LEU A 20 74.95 -41.56 -23.32
N THR A 21 75.38 -40.46 -23.95
CA THR A 21 76.33 -40.47 -25.09
C THR A 21 77.72 -39.90 -24.75
N ARG A 22 78.01 -39.54 -23.50
CA ARG A 22 79.38 -39.21 -23.05
C ARG A 22 80.15 -40.49 -22.73
N TRP A 23 80.67 -41.13 -23.78
CA TRP A 23 81.70 -42.16 -23.68
C TRP A 23 83.04 -41.55 -23.22
N GLU A 24 83.74 -42.32 -22.39
CA GLU A 24 85.02 -42.02 -21.73
C GLU A 24 86.13 -41.53 -22.68
N ALA A 25 86.70 -40.37 -22.36
CA ALA A 25 88.09 -40.05 -22.70
C ALA A 25 88.95 -40.48 -21.50
N ALA A 26 89.55 -41.66 -21.58
CA ALA A 26 90.58 -42.09 -20.64
C ALA A 26 91.91 -41.44 -21.05
N GLU A 27 92.29 -40.38 -20.35
CA GLU A 27 93.57 -39.69 -20.51
C GLU A 27 94.54 -40.19 -19.43
N ALA A 28 95.58 -40.92 -19.86
CA ALA A 28 96.67 -41.38 -19.01
C ALA A 28 97.77 -40.30 -18.94
N PRO A 29 98.38 -40.01 -17.78
CA PRO A 29 99.52 -39.12 -17.75
C PRO A 29 100.80 -39.88 -18.10
N GLU A 30 101.40 -39.47 -19.21
CA GLU A 30 102.75 -39.83 -19.64
C GLU A 30 103.78 -39.00 -18.85
N ALA A 31 104.77 -39.63 -18.25
CA ALA A 31 105.97 -38.96 -17.74
C ALA A 31 107.25 -39.75 -18.05
N ARG A 32 107.90 -39.32 -19.14
CA ARG A 32 109.35 -39.18 -19.35
C ARG A 32 110.29 -40.39 -19.15
N ARG A 33 110.82 -40.85 -20.30
CA ARG A 33 112.07 -41.62 -20.50
C ARG A 33 113.31 -40.91 -19.91
N PRO A 34 114.45 -41.58 -19.69
CA PRO A 34 115.40 -41.83 -20.79
C PRO A 34 116.12 -43.20 -20.77
N SER A 35 116.43 -43.72 -21.96
CA SER A 35 117.62 -44.54 -22.29
C SER A 35 118.82 -43.59 -22.53
N PRO A 36 120.13 -43.97 -22.62
CA PRO A 36 120.70 -45.26 -23.07
C PRO A 36 122.07 -45.68 -22.40
N THR A 37 122.69 -46.74 -22.92
CA THR A 37 124.15 -46.93 -23.20
C THR A 37 124.78 -48.20 -22.61
N GLU A 38 125.35 -48.98 -23.53
CA GLU A 38 126.16 -50.18 -23.35
C GLU A 38 127.50 -49.91 -22.67
N LEU A 39 128.03 -50.89 -21.92
CA LEU A 39 129.46 -51.05 -21.70
C LEU A 39 129.80 -52.55 -21.71
N SER A 40 130.83 -52.85 -22.49
CA SER A 40 131.44 -54.14 -22.76
C SER A 40 132.61 -54.44 -21.81
N VAL A 41 133.18 -55.64 -22.00
CA VAL A 41 134.54 -56.11 -21.65
C VAL A 41 134.74 -56.84 -20.31
N ALA A 42 134.77 -58.17 -20.44
CA ALA A 42 135.82 -59.12 -20.04
C ALA A 42 136.66 -58.97 -18.76
N ALA A 43 136.86 -60.15 -18.16
CA ALA A 43 138.07 -60.70 -17.54
C ALA A 43 138.14 -60.81 -15.99
N ASP A 44 138.14 -62.08 -15.58
CA ASP A 44 138.97 -62.75 -14.56
C ASP A 44 138.68 -62.62 -13.04
N ARG A 45 138.20 -63.78 -12.53
CA ARG A 45 138.64 -64.57 -11.35
C ARG A 45 138.71 -63.94 -9.94
N ALA A 46 138.01 -64.65 -9.02
CA ALA A 46 138.26 -64.92 -7.60
C ALA A 46 137.16 -64.36 -6.65
N ALA A 47 136.02 -65.03 -6.48
CA ALA A 47 135.75 -66.14 -5.54
C ALA A 47 135.46 -65.70 -4.07
N ALA A 48 134.18 -65.89 -3.68
CA ALA A 48 133.63 -66.11 -2.34
C ALA A 48 133.36 -64.94 -1.36
N GLY A 49 133.85 -63.72 -1.57
CA GLY A 49 133.57 -62.57 -0.68
C GLY A 49 132.28 -61.79 -0.97
N ASP A 50 132.02 -61.48 -2.25
CA ASP A 50 130.94 -60.58 -2.68
C ASP A 50 129.52 -61.17 -2.59
N MET A 51 129.40 -62.50 -2.63
CA MET A 51 128.11 -63.17 -2.61
C MET A 51 127.40 -63.00 -1.26
N MET A 52 128.15 -62.91 -0.15
CA MET A 52 127.57 -62.67 1.18
C MET A 52 127.13 -61.22 1.40
N ALA A 53 127.84 -60.24 0.83
CA ALA A 53 127.44 -58.83 0.90
C ALA A 53 126.21 -58.56 0.03
N ALA A 54 126.17 -59.14 -1.18
CA ALA A 54 125.00 -59.11 -2.05
C ALA A 54 123.79 -59.82 -1.41
N MET A 55 124.00 -60.95 -0.71
CA MET A 55 122.92 -61.66 -0.02
C MET A 55 122.38 -60.88 1.19
N LYS A 56 123.23 -60.13 1.92
CA LYS A 56 122.77 -59.21 2.98
C LYS A 56 121.96 -58.04 2.44
N SER A 57 122.42 -57.40 1.36
CA SER A 57 121.68 -56.34 0.67
C SER A 57 120.35 -56.85 0.12
N ALA A 58 120.34 -58.02 -0.51
CA ALA A 58 119.13 -58.63 -1.04
C ALA A 58 118.12 -58.99 0.07
N LEU A 59 118.60 -59.42 1.25
CA LEU A 59 117.73 -59.70 2.40
C LEU A 59 117.14 -58.42 3.01
N GLU A 60 117.89 -57.32 3.04
CA GLU A 60 117.41 -56.01 3.48
C GLU A 60 116.39 -55.42 2.49
N ASP A 61 116.66 -55.54 1.19
CA ASP A 61 115.72 -55.16 0.13
C ASP A 61 114.43 -55.99 0.23
N GLU A 62 114.53 -57.31 0.42
CA GLU A 62 113.38 -58.19 0.60
C GLU A 62 112.57 -57.85 1.86
N ARG A 63 113.24 -57.52 2.97
CA ARG A 63 112.59 -57.02 4.19
C ARG A 63 111.86 -55.70 3.94
N SER A 64 112.50 -54.75 3.26
CA SER A 64 111.86 -53.47 2.92
C SER A 64 110.67 -53.62 1.98
N VAL A 65 110.74 -54.57 1.04
CA VAL A 65 109.63 -54.93 0.14
C VAL A 65 108.50 -55.60 0.93
N ARG A 66 108.81 -56.50 1.87
CA ARG A 66 107.81 -57.08 2.78
C ARG A 66 107.16 -56.03 3.69
N ASP A 67 107.92 -55.08 4.21
CA ASP A 67 107.38 -54.01 5.05
C ASP A 67 106.49 -53.06 4.24
N ARG A 68 106.90 -52.71 3.01
CA ARG A 68 106.07 -51.89 2.10
C ARG A 68 104.79 -52.61 1.69
N THR A 69 104.88 -53.88 1.32
CA THR A 69 103.69 -54.67 0.95
C THR A 69 102.77 -54.87 2.14
N THR A 70 103.28 -55.19 3.32
CA THR A 70 102.44 -55.30 4.53
C THR A 70 101.81 -53.96 4.93
N ALA A 71 102.51 -52.84 4.74
CA ALA A 71 101.94 -51.50 4.93
C ALA A 71 100.84 -51.19 3.89
N GLN A 72 101.05 -51.54 2.61
CA GLN A 72 100.04 -51.41 1.56
C GLN A 72 98.79 -52.26 1.86
N TRP A 73 98.95 -53.52 2.25
CA TRP A 73 97.84 -54.39 2.64
C TRP A 73 97.05 -53.84 3.83
N LYS A 74 97.73 -53.28 4.83
CA LYS A 74 97.08 -52.64 5.98
C LYS A 74 96.31 -51.38 5.55
N ALA A 75 96.89 -50.56 4.68
CA ALA A 75 96.23 -49.36 4.15
C ALA A 75 95.01 -49.72 3.29
N ASP A 76 95.12 -50.74 2.45
CA ASP A 76 94.02 -51.24 1.61
C ASP A 76 92.90 -51.86 2.45
N LEU A 77 93.24 -52.60 3.51
CA LEU A 77 92.27 -53.13 4.46
C LEU A 77 91.52 -51.98 5.17
N ALA A 78 92.25 -50.99 5.68
CA ALA A 78 91.64 -49.81 6.32
C ALA A 78 90.75 -49.01 5.36
N ALA A 79 91.16 -48.85 4.10
CA ALA A 79 90.36 -48.17 3.08
C ALA A 79 89.08 -48.96 2.72
N ARG A 80 89.15 -50.29 2.67
CA ARG A 80 87.98 -51.17 2.46
C ARG A 80 87.02 -51.10 3.64
N GLU A 81 87.52 -51.16 4.88
CA GLU A 81 86.71 -51.02 6.08
C GLU A 81 86.00 -49.66 6.15
N ALA A 82 86.71 -48.57 5.81
CA ALA A 82 86.10 -47.24 5.74
C ALA A 82 84.99 -47.17 4.67
N ARG A 83 85.20 -47.76 3.49
CA ARG A 83 84.17 -47.83 2.43
C ARG A 83 82.96 -48.64 2.86
N LEU A 84 83.16 -49.77 3.55
CA LEU A 84 82.06 -50.58 4.08
C LEU A 84 81.22 -49.78 5.09
N ARG A 85 81.85 -49.03 6.01
CA ARG A 85 81.13 -48.17 6.96
C ARG A 85 80.28 -47.11 6.27
N VAL A 86 80.83 -46.44 5.25
CA VAL A 86 80.08 -45.44 4.47
C VAL A 86 78.90 -46.09 3.73
N LEU A 87 79.09 -47.28 3.15
CA LEU A 87 78.00 -48.01 2.49
C LEU A 87 76.92 -48.46 3.48
N GLU A 88 77.30 -48.93 4.67
CA GLU A 88 76.36 -49.29 5.75
C GLU A 88 75.57 -48.07 6.23
N GLU A 89 76.21 -46.92 6.39
CA GLU A 89 75.55 -45.65 6.73
C GLU A 89 74.59 -45.21 5.62
N GLN A 90 75.01 -45.29 4.35
CA GLN A 90 74.14 -45.00 3.20
C GLN A 90 72.93 -45.94 3.14
N GLN A 91 73.11 -47.25 3.37
CA GLN A 91 72.01 -48.21 3.42
C GLN A 91 71.05 -47.92 4.58
N ARG A 92 71.58 -47.56 5.76
CA ARG A 92 70.76 -47.15 6.90
C ARG A 92 69.94 -45.90 6.61
N LEU A 93 70.56 -44.87 6.05
CA LEU A 93 69.85 -43.65 5.66
C LEU A 93 68.79 -43.93 4.58
N ALA A 94 69.11 -44.75 3.58
CA ALA A 94 68.15 -45.14 2.54
C ALA A 94 66.98 -45.93 3.12
N ALA A 95 67.20 -46.88 4.04
CA ALA A 95 66.14 -47.62 4.73
C ALA A 95 65.26 -46.70 5.59
N THR A 96 65.87 -45.72 6.28
CA THR A 96 65.13 -44.74 7.09
C THR A 96 64.27 -43.83 6.20
N ASN A 97 64.82 -43.36 5.07
CA ASN A 97 64.07 -42.55 4.11
C ASN A 97 62.93 -43.34 3.47
N LEU A 98 63.15 -44.61 3.12
CA LEU A 98 62.13 -45.47 2.51
C LEU A 98 60.97 -45.72 3.48
N THR A 99 61.26 -45.99 4.76
CA THR A 99 60.23 -46.16 5.79
C THR A 99 59.47 -44.86 6.04
N GLN A 100 60.15 -43.70 6.05
CA GLN A 100 59.50 -42.39 6.17
C GLN A 100 58.58 -42.08 4.98
N VAL A 101 59.03 -42.38 3.75
CA VAL A 101 58.21 -42.18 2.54
C VAL A 101 57.00 -43.11 2.56
N GLN A 102 57.16 -44.38 2.95
CA GLN A 102 56.05 -45.31 3.09
C GLN A 102 55.03 -44.83 4.14
N ALA A 103 55.49 -44.36 5.30
CA ALA A 103 54.62 -43.80 6.34
C ALA A 103 53.85 -42.56 5.82
N SER A 104 54.54 -41.63 5.15
CA SER A 104 53.90 -40.43 4.60
C SER A 104 52.89 -40.75 3.49
N SER A 105 53.14 -41.77 2.68
CA SER A 105 52.21 -42.25 1.64
C SER A 105 50.94 -42.86 2.26
N LEU A 106 51.10 -43.65 3.33
CA LEU A 106 49.96 -44.19 4.08
C LEU A 106 49.13 -43.07 4.70
N GLU A 107 49.76 -42.10 5.38
CA GLU A 107 49.05 -40.95 5.94
C GLU A 107 48.30 -40.14 4.88
N LEU A 108 48.91 -39.91 3.71
CA LEU A 108 48.27 -39.20 2.61
C LEU A 108 47.07 -39.98 2.07
N SER A 109 47.19 -41.30 1.91
CA SER A 109 46.08 -42.14 1.47
C SER A 109 44.92 -42.16 2.47
N GLU A 110 45.21 -42.19 3.79
CA GLU A 110 44.19 -42.05 4.82
C GLU A 110 43.52 -40.67 4.80
N LYS A 111 44.30 -39.60 4.63
CA LYS A 111 43.75 -38.23 4.51
C LYS A 111 42.84 -38.12 3.29
N LEU A 112 43.26 -38.67 2.14
CA LEU A 112 42.46 -38.69 0.91
C LEU A 112 41.16 -39.48 1.12
N ALA A 113 41.22 -40.67 1.73
CA ALA A 113 40.04 -41.46 2.06
C ALA A 113 39.06 -40.69 2.96
N ARG A 114 39.54 -40.07 4.04
CA ARG A 114 38.71 -39.25 4.95
C ARG A 114 38.10 -38.03 4.23
N THR A 115 38.83 -37.39 3.32
CA THR A 115 38.29 -36.27 2.54
C THR A 115 37.24 -36.72 1.53
N ALA A 116 37.44 -37.88 0.89
CA ALA A 116 36.47 -38.47 -0.03
C ALA A 116 35.17 -38.85 0.71
N GLU A 117 35.26 -39.43 1.90
CA GLU A 117 34.09 -39.71 2.74
C GLU A 117 33.35 -38.44 3.14
N LYS A 118 34.06 -37.39 3.57
CA LYS A 118 33.44 -36.08 3.89
C LYS A 118 32.77 -35.46 2.68
N ALA A 119 33.38 -35.54 1.50
CA ALA A 119 32.80 -35.05 0.25
C ALA A 119 31.53 -35.84 -0.11
N ALA A 120 31.54 -37.16 0.02
CA ALA A 120 30.36 -38.00 -0.21
C ALA A 120 29.22 -37.69 0.78
N GLN A 121 29.53 -37.47 2.06
CA GLN A 121 28.54 -37.06 3.06
C GLN A 121 27.98 -35.66 2.77
N ALA A 122 28.82 -34.71 2.34
CA ALA A 122 28.38 -33.38 1.96
C ALA A 122 27.46 -33.42 0.73
N GLN A 123 27.79 -34.24 -0.28
CA GLN A 123 26.94 -34.44 -1.47
C GLN A 123 25.57 -35.03 -1.10
N LYS A 124 25.52 -36.02 -0.19
CA LYS A 124 24.25 -36.57 0.32
C LYS A 124 23.41 -35.51 1.02
N ARG A 125 24.02 -34.72 1.92
CA ARG A 125 23.33 -33.62 2.61
C ARG A 125 22.79 -32.56 1.64
N LEU A 126 23.54 -32.26 0.58
CA LEU A 126 23.09 -31.32 -0.46
C LEU A 126 21.90 -31.88 -1.24
N ALA A 127 21.91 -33.16 -1.59
CA ALA A 127 20.77 -33.81 -2.25
C ALA A 127 19.52 -33.82 -1.36
N ASP A 128 19.67 -34.17 -0.07
CA ASP A 128 18.56 -34.14 0.90
C ASP A 128 18.01 -32.72 1.11
N ALA A 129 18.89 -31.71 1.15
CA ALA A 129 18.49 -30.31 1.28
C ALA A 129 17.74 -29.81 0.04
N GLN A 130 18.17 -30.21 -1.16
CA GLN A 130 17.46 -29.90 -2.41
C GLN A 130 16.07 -30.53 -2.44
N LEU A 131 15.95 -31.80 -2.03
CA LEU A 131 14.65 -32.48 -1.95
C LEU A 131 13.71 -31.75 -0.98
N LYS A 132 14.18 -31.41 0.22
CA LYS A 132 13.39 -30.63 1.20
C LYS A 132 12.99 -29.25 0.69
N LEU A 133 13.86 -28.58 -0.08
CA LEU A 133 13.53 -27.30 -0.69
C LEU A 133 12.39 -27.46 -1.70
N THR A 134 12.45 -28.47 -2.57
CA THR A 134 11.38 -28.73 -3.55
C THR A 134 10.05 -29.10 -2.88
N GLU A 135 10.08 -29.89 -1.80
CA GLU A 135 8.88 -30.19 -1.00
C GLU A 135 8.31 -28.94 -0.31
N SER A 136 9.18 -28.08 0.24
CA SER A 136 8.78 -26.81 0.83
C SER A 136 8.20 -25.84 -0.21
N GLU A 137 8.76 -25.80 -1.42
CA GLU A 137 8.22 -24.99 -2.52
C GLU A 137 6.87 -25.52 -2.99
N HIS A 138 6.72 -26.85 -3.10
CA HIS A 138 5.45 -27.47 -3.47
C HIS A 138 4.35 -27.20 -2.42
N SER A 139 4.66 -27.40 -1.14
CA SER A 139 3.72 -27.08 -0.05
C SER A 139 3.35 -25.59 0.00
N ARG A 140 4.30 -24.69 -0.24
CA ARG A 140 4.03 -23.25 -0.37
C ARG A 140 3.14 -22.93 -1.57
N GLY A 141 3.31 -23.64 -2.69
CA GLY A 141 2.44 -23.55 -3.86
C GLY A 141 1.00 -23.94 -3.54
N LEU A 142 0.80 -25.11 -2.92
CA LEU A 142 -0.51 -25.59 -2.50
C LEU A 142 -1.20 -24.62 -1.52
N LEU A 143 -0.45 -24.08 -0.55
CA LEU A 143 -0.98 -23.08 0.39
C LEU A 143 -1.38 -21.79 -0.32
N ALA A 144 -0.60 -21.34 -1.31
CA ALA A 144 -0.93 -20.15 -2.08
C ALA A 144 -2.21 -20.35 -2.92
N ASP A 145 -2.41 -21.53 -3.50
CA ASP A 145 -3.61 -21.83 -4.27
C ASP A 145 -4.84 -21.98 -3.37
N ASN A 146 -4.69 -22.60 -2.19
CA ASN A 146 -5.74 -22.65 -1.17
C ASN A 146 -6.11 -21.25 -0.65
N LEU A 147 -5.14 -20.34 -0.51
CA LEU A 147 -5.42 -18.97 -0.11
C LEU A 147 -6.23 -18.24 -1.19
N LYS A 148 -5.87 -18.41 -2.47
CA LYS A 148 -6.63 -17.80 -3.59
C LYS A 148 -8.06 -18.34 -3.67
N SER A 149 -8.27 -19.65 -3.47
CA SER A 149 -9.62 -20.22 -3.47
C SER A 149 -10.44 -19.70 -2.29
N ALA A 150 -9.86 -19.63 -1.09
CA ALA A 150 -10.51 -19.08 0.10
C ALA A 150 -10.85 -17.58 -0.08
N GLU A 151 -9.96 -16.79 -0.68
CA GLU A 151 -10.24 -15.38 -1.00
C GLU A 151 -11.37 -15.23 -2.03
N ALA A 152 -11.41 -16.10 -3.05
CA ALA A 152 -12.48 -16.11 -4.04
C ALA A 152 -13.84 -16.51 -3.42
N GLU A 153 -13.87 -17.50 -2.53
CA GLU A 153 -15.06 -17.89 -1.77
C GLU A 153 -15.53 -16.74 -0.87
N ARG A 154 -14.61 -16.10 -0.14
CA ARG A 154 -14.94 -14.93 0.69
C ARG A 154 -15.55 -13.80 -0.12
N LYS A 155 -15.01 -13.52 -1.31
CA LYS A 155 -15.55 -12.49 -2.20
C LYS A 155 -16.97 -12.86 -2.67
N ARG A 156 -17.20 -14.10 -3.07
CA ARG A 156 -18.53 -14.59 -3.46
C ARG A 156 -19.56 -14.46 -2.33
N LEU A 157 -19.16 -14.78 -1.10
CA LEU A 157 -20.02 -14.63 0.08
C LEU A 157 -20.33 -13.15 0.39
N LEU A 158 -19.36 -12.25 0.21
CA LEU A 158 -19.61 -10.81 0.35
C LEU A 158 -20.58 -10.30 -0.71
N ASP A 159 -20.39 -10.70 -1.96
CA ASP A 159 -21.28 -10.33 -3.07
C ASP A 159 -22.70 -10.87 -2.85
N SER A 160 -22.86 -12.11 -2.34
CA SER A 160 -24.17 -12.67 -2.01
C SER A 160 -24.83 -11.95 -0.83
N LEU A 161 -24.09 -11.61 0.23
CA LEU A 161 -24.62 -10.85 1.38
C LEU A 161 -25.05 -9.44 0.98
N VAL A 162 -24.31 -8.77 0.09
CA VAL A 162 -24.72 -7.48 -0.47
C VAL A 162 -25.98 -7.66 -1.31
N GLY A 163 -26.03 -8.68 -2.18
CA GLY A 163 -27.22 -9.03 -2.95
C GLY A 163 -28.45 -9.24 -2.06
N GLU A 164 -28.34 -10.08 -1.03
CA GLU A 164 -29.43 -10.35 -0.08
C GLU A 164 -29.90 -9.08 0.63
N LYS A 165 -28.99 -8.23 1.10
CA LYS A 165 -29.35 -6.94 1.71
C LYS A 165 -30.10 -6.02 0.74
N THR A 166 -29.68 -5.96 -0.52
CA THR A 166 -30.40 -5.13 -1.52
C THR A 166 -31.79 -5.67 -1.82
N VAL A 167 -31.95 -7.00 -1.89
CA VAL A 167 -33.27 -7.64 -2.08
C VAL A 167 -34.16 -7.39 -0.87
N GLN A 168 -33.62 -7.56 0.34
CA GLN A 168 -34.35 -7.32 1.59
C GLN A 168 -34.78 -5.85 1.71
N GLN A 169 -33.91 -4.91 1.34
CA GLN A 169 -34.25 -3.49 1.34
C GLN A 169 -35.37 -3.17 0.36
N ARG A 170 -35.31 -3.71 -0.88
CA ARG A 170 -36.40 -3.56 -1.86
C ARG A 170 -37.72 -4.16 -1.37
N GLN A 171 -37.66 -5.30 -0.67
CA GLN A 171 -38.85 -5.90 -0.07
C GLN A 171 -39.44 -5.00 1.03
N GLN A 172 -38.61 -4.40 1.88
CA GLN A 172 -39.07 -3.46 2.90
C GLN A 172 -39.68 -2.20 2.29
N GLU A 173 -39.04 -1.62 1.26
CA GLU A 173 -39.57 -0.47 0.52
C GLU A 173 -40.92 -0.80 -0.14
N ALA A 174 -41.04 -1.97 -0.77
CA ALA A 174 -42.30 -2.42 -1.35
C ALA A 174 -43.41 -2.61 -0.31
N LEU A 175 -43.10 -3.18 0.86
CA LEU A 175 -44.06 -3.32 1.96
C LEU A 175 -44.49 -1.96 2.51
N ALA A 176 -43.56 -1.00 2.66
CA ALA A 176 -43.87 0.34 3.12
C ALA A 176 -44.78 1.10 2.13
N GLU A 177 -44.53 0.98 0.83
CA GLU A 177 -45.40 1.54 -0.21
C GLU A 177 -46.80 0.92 -0.20
N ILE A 178 -46.89 -0.41 -0.03
CA ILE A 178 -48.18 -1.10 0.10
C ILE A 178 -48.93 -0.62 1.35
N GLU A 179 -48.25 -0.45 2.48
CA GLU A 179 -48.86 0.08 3.70
C GLU A 179 -49.35 1.52 3.53
N LYS A 180 -48.56 2.38 2.86
CA LYS A 180 -48.96 3.76 2.57
C LYS A 180 -50.18 3.80 1.66
N ALA A 181 -50.17 3.04 0.57
CA ALA A 181 -51.30 2.93 -0.34
C ALA A 181 -52.56 2.41 0.36
N LYS A 182 -52.42 1.46 1.30
CA LYS A 182 -53.54 0.97 2.12
C LYS A 182 -54.10 2.08 3.01
N ARG A 183 -53.25 2.85 3.70
CA ARG A 183 -53.70 3.97 4.56
C ARG A 183 -54.41 5.06 3.74
N ASP A 184 -53.87 5.41 2.59
CA ASP A 184 -54.49 6.40 1.68
C ASP A 184 -55.85 5.92 1.18
N ALA A 185 -55.97 4.63 0.85
CA ALA A 185 -57.24 4.02 0.46
C ALA A 185 -58.25 4.02 1.63
N GLU A 186 -57.83 3.68 2.85
CA GLU A 186 -58.67 3.73 4.05
C GLU A 186 -59.16 5.15 4.36
N GLN A 187 -58.31 6.16 4.21
CA GLN A 187 -58.69 7.57 4.36
C GLN A 187 -59.74 7.98 3.31
N ARG A 188 -59.52 7.65 2.04
CA ARG A 188 -60.51 7.94 0.98
C ARG A 188 -61.86 7.27 1.24
N VAL A 189 -61.85 6.04 1.74
CA VAL A 189 -63.09 5.33 2.13
C VAL A 189 -63.79 6.05 3.29
N ALA A 190 -63.04 6.51 4.30
CA ALA A 190 -63.59 7.28 5.41
C ALA A 190 -64.17 8.64 4.96
N ASP A 191 -63.45 9.38 4.12
CA ASP A 191 -63.87 10.68 3.59
C ASP A 191 -65.12 10.56 2.71
N LEU A 192 -65.14 9.58 1.79
CA LEU A 192 -66.32 9.28 0.98
C LEU A 192 -67.50 8.85 1.87
N GLY A 193 -67.25 8.05 2.91
CA GLY A 193 -68.27 7.67 3.89
C GLY A 193 -68.86 8.87 4.62
N ALA A 194 -68.05 9.86 5.00
CA ALA A 194 -68.51 11.11 5.60
C ALA A 194 -69.31 11.96 4.60
N ALA A 195 -68.81 12.12 3.37
CA ALA A 195 -69.49 12.87 2.31
C ALA A 195 -70.86 12.26 1.96
N VAL A 196 -70.96 10.92 1.89
CA VAL A 196 -72.23 10.23 1.67
C VAL A 196 -73.22 10.49 2.81
N LYS A 197 -72.78 10.46 4.08
CA LYS A 197 -73.66 10.80 5.21
C LYS A 197 -74.15 12.24 5.17
N VAL A 198 -73.28 13.19 4.81
CA VAL A 198 -73.68 14.60 4.64
C VAL A 198 -74.68 14.74 3.49
N ALA A 199 -74.41 14.14 2.34
CA ALA A 199 -75.33 14.16 1.20
C ALA A 199 -76.69 13.50 1.51
N GLU A 200 -76.70 12.41 2.28
CA GLU A 200 -77.94 11.78 2.77
C GLU A 200 -78.71 12.71 3.72
N ALA A 201 -78.03 13.39 4.65
CA ALA A 201 -78.64 14.36 5.54
C ALA A 201 -79.19 15.59 4.79
N GLU A 202 -78.43 16.12 3.83
CA GLU A 202 -78.89 17.21 2.95
C GLU A 202 -80.10 16.78 2.11
N LYS A 203 -80.12 15.55 1.60
CA LYS A 203 -81.27 15.02 0.85
C LYS A 203 -82.51 14.91 1.73
N VAL A 204 -82.37 14.53 3.01
CA VAL A 204 -83.48 14.54 3.97
C VAL A 204 -83.94 15.97 4.23
N LEU A 205 -83.04 16.90 4.53
CA LEU A 205 -83.36 18.32 4.76
C LEU A 205 -84.04 18.97 3.55
N LEU A 206 -83.56 18.71 2.33
CA LEU A 206 -84.16 19.21 1.10
C LEU A 206 -85.55 18.61 0.87
N ARG A 207 -85.75 17.33 1.18
CA ARG A 207 -87.09 16.72 1.14
C ARG A 207 -88.03 17.41 2.14
N ASP A 208 -87.57 17.64 3.37
CA ASP A 208 -88.37 18.32 4.39
C ASP A 208 -88.68 19.77 3.98
N THR A 209 -87.68 20.49 3.46
CA THR A 209 -87.86 21.86 2.92
C THR A 209 -88.82 21.87 1.73
N VAL A 210 -88.77 20.89 0.83
CA VAL A 210 -89.71 20.79 -0.29
C VAL A 210 -91.14 20.49 0.21
N VAL A 211 -91.28 19.67 1.25
CA VAL A 211 -92.58 19.43 1.90
C VAL A 211 -93.10 20.73 2.53
N ASP A 212 -92.26 21.45 3.27
CA ASP A 212 -92.62 22.72 3.90
C ASP A 212 -92.95 23.79 2.85
N LEU A 213 -92.14 23.95 1.80
CA LEU A 213 -92.44 24.84 0.68
C LEU A 213 -93.73 24.47 -0.03
N ARG A 214 -94.06 23.19 -0.21
CA ARG A 214 -95.36 22.78 -0.76
C ARG A 214 -96.51 23.20 0.17
N GLN A 215 -96.34 23.08 1.48
CA GLN A 215 -97.33 23.56 2.45
C GLN A 215 -97.45 25.09 2.42
N GLN A 216 -96.33 25.80 2.37
CA GLN A 216 -96.28 27.26 2.26
C GLN A 216 -96.89 27.74 0.93
N VAL A 217 -96.60 27.11 -0.20
CA VAL A 217 -97.23 27.40 -1.48
C VAL A 217 -98.73 27.12 -1.41
N GLY A 218 -99.17 26.04 -0.75
CA GLY A 218 -100.59 25.81 -0.48
C GLY A 218 -101.23 26.93 0.35
N ARG A 219 -100.52 27.43 1.37
CA ARG A 219 -100.94 28.60 2.16
C ARG A 219 -100.93 29.88 1.36
N VAL A 220 -99.93 30.10 0.50
CA VAL A 220 -99.84 31.24 -0.41
C VAL A 220 -100.91 31.15 -1.49
N GLN A 221 -101.30 29.97 -1.95
CA GLN A 221 -102.44 29.81 -2.86
C GLN A 221 -103.73 30.21 -2.14
N LEU A 222 -103.95 29.72 -0.91
CA LEU A 222 -105.06 30.13 -0.04
C LEU A 222 -105.04 31.63 0.29
N GLU A 223 -103.85 32.19 0.52
CA GLU A 223 -103.63 33.62 0.76
C GLU A 223 -103.70 34.42 -0.52
N LYS A 224 -103.42 33.84 -1.70
CA LYS A 224 -103.58 34.45 -3.02
C LYS A 224 -105.05 34.43 -3.44
N ASP A 225 -105.81 33.43 -3.05
CA ASP A 225 -107.27 33.42 -3.13
C ASP A 225 -107.86 34.49 -2.19
N ARG A 226 -107.30 34.65 -0.98
CA ARG A 226 -107.64 35.77 -0.06
C ARG A 226 -107.11 37.14 -0.51
N LEU A 227 -105.96 37.20 -1.17
CA LEU A 227 -105.36 38.41 -1.74
C LEU A 227 -106.06 38.76 -3.04
N GLN A 228 -106.56 37.83 -3.85
CA GLN A 228 -107.48 38.18 -4.95
C GLN A 228 -108.78 38.79 -4.39
N ALA A 229 -109.17 38.44 -3.16
CA ALA A 229 -110.22 39.15 -2.42
C ALA A 229 -109.76 40.47 -1.75
N GLN A 230 -108.47 40.63 -1.42
CA GLN A 230 -107.91 41.84 -0.77
C GLN A 230 -107.15 42.80 -1.73
N THR A 231 -106.86 42.42 -2.98
CA THR A 231 -106.13 43.21 -4.01
C THR A 231 -107.06 44.19 -4.74
N ALA A 232 -108.30 44.35 -4.25
CA ALA A 232 -109.05 45.60 -4.45
C ALA A 232 -108.58 46.73 -3.50
N ALA A 233 -107.74 46.42 -2.50
CA ALA A 233 -107.25 47.38 -1.53
C ALA A 233 -105.72 47.29 -1.39
N LEU A 234 -105.07 48.41 -1.72
CA LEU A 234 -103.68 48.74 -1.37
C LEU A 234 -102.58 48.14 -2.25
N ALA A 235 -102.48 48.71 -3.44
CA ALA A 235 -101.19 49.25 -3.88
C ALA A 235 -100.67 50.24 -2.81
N THR A 236 -99.46 50.03 -2.28
CA THR A 236 -98.44 51.02 -1.84
C THR A 236 -97.46 50.33 -0.90
N GLY A 237 -96.16 50.32 -1.24
CA GLY A 237 -95.08 50.04 -0.26
C GLY A 237 -94.06 49.00 -0.69
N VAL A 238 -93.33 49.25 -1.77
CA VAL A 238 -92.04 48.59 -2.04
C VAL A 238 -90.93 49.32 -1.26
N THR A 239 -89.85 48.59 -0.99
CA THR A 239 -88.50 49.00 -0.55
C THR A 239 -88.23 49.05 0.96
N GLN A 240 -87.47 48.08 1.45
CA GLN A 240 -86.05 48.28 1.78
C GLN A 240 -85.41 46.97 2.27
N LEU A 241 -84.66 46.34 1.37
CA LEU A 241 -83.62 45.36 1.67
C LEU A 241 -82.27 46.03 1.35
N ALA A 242 -81.23 45.56 2.02
CA ALA A 242 -79.82 45.68 1.63
C ALA A 242 -79.05 46.92 2.11
N ALA A 243 -78.72 46.89 3.40
CA ALA A 243 -77.44 47.38 3.91
C ALA A 243 -77.07 46.52 5.13
N ARG A 244 -75.87 45.97 5.33
CA ARG A 244 -74.60 45.87 4.60
C ARG A 244 -73.82 44.77 5.33
N SER A 245 -73.47 43.68 4.66
CA SER A 245 -72.53 42.66 5.18
C SER A 245 -71.11 42.94 4.65
N GLU A 246 -70.64 44.17 4.81
CA GLU A 246 -69.38 44.63 4.22
C GLU A 246 -68.27 44.89 5.24
N GLU A 247 -68.33 44.21 6.40
CA GLU A 247 -67.34 44.34 7.48
C GLU A 247 -66.46 43.09 7.71
N LEU A 248 -66.70 41.96 7.03
CA LEU A 248 -65.95 40.71 7.28
C LEU A 248 -64.78 40.43 6.32
N LYS A 249 -64.46 41.35 5.39
CA LYS A 249 -63.48 41.09 4.31
C LYS A 249 -62.04 41.56 4.57
N GLN A 250 -61.78 42.23 5.70
CA GLN A 250 -60.46 42.84 5.96
C GLN A 250 -59.61 42.13 7.02
N GLU A 251 -60.15 41.22 7.83
CA GLU A 251 -59.36 40.49 8.85
C GLU A 251 -58.63 39.23 8.33
N LEU A 252 -58.96 38.71 7.13
CA LEU A 252 -58.42 37.41 6.67
C LEU A 252 -57.13 37.49 5.82
N LYS A 253 -56.60 38.69 5.52
CA LYS A 253 -55.49 38.83 4.54
C LYS A 253 -54.08 38.76 5.13
N GLN A 254 -53.91 38.70 6.45
CA GLN A 254 -52.58 38.69 7.09
C GLN A 254 -52.09 37.31 7.58
N GLU A 255 -52.94 36.28 7.65
CA GLU A 255 -52.51 34.94 8.15
C GLU A 255 -52.09 33.94 7.05
N ILE A 256 -52.18 34.29 5.77
CA ILE A 256 -52.05 33.31 4.67
C ILE A 256 -50.61 33.19 4.09
N HIS A 257 -49.70 34.12 4.37
CA HIS A 257 -48.39 34.14 3.68
C HIS A 257 -47.30 33.24 4.27
N GLU A 258 -47.42 32.75 5.51
CA GLU A 258 -46.34 31.96 6.16
C GLU A 258 -46.45 30.44 5.98
N ASN A 259 -47.43 29.95 5.22
CA ASN A 259 -47.71 28.52 5.12
C ASN A 259 -47.87 27.99 3.69
N ILE A 260 -47.46 28.75 2.68
CA ILE A 260 -47.50 28.29 1.29
C ILE A 260 -46.16 27.61 0.96
N PRO A 261 -46.15 26.28 0.66
CA PRO A 261 -44.93 25.60 0.24
C PRO A 261 -44.43 26.19 -1.08
N ILE A 262 -43.17 26.62 -1.09
CA ILE A 262 -42.49 27.16 -2.28
C ILE A 262 -41.99 25.97 -3.11
N ASN A 263 -42.24 25.99 -4.42
CA ASN A 263 -41.79 24.96 -5.34
C ASN A 263 -40.26 24.80 -5.33
N ALA A 264 -39.73 23.57 -5.29
CA ALA A 264 -38.30 23.31 -5.22
C ALA A 264 -37.49 23.86 -6.42
N ASN A 265 -38.07 23.92 -7.63
CA ASN A 265 -37.41 24.55 -8.77
C ASN A 265 -37.19 26.05 -8.55
N LEU A 266 -38.14 26.72 -7.89
CA LEU A 266 -38.00 28.14 -7.56
C LEU A 266 -36.91 28.34 -6.52
N ILE A 267 -36.86 27.49 -5.48
CA ILE A 267 -35.80 27.53 -4.45
C ILE A 267 -34.42 27.33 -5.08
N PHE A 268 -34.28 26.35 -5.97
CA PHE A 268 -33.02 26.08 -6.65
C PHE A 268 -32.57 27.24 -7.56
N ASN A 269 -33.48 27.80 -8.36
CA ASN A 269 -33.19 28.94 -9.23
C ASN A 269 -32.85 30.20 -8.41
N ASP A 270 -33.54 30.42 -7.29
CA ASP A 270 -33.27 31.53 -6.38
C ASP A 270 -31.90 31.39 -5.70
N TYR A 271 -31.51 30.16 -5.30
CA TYR A 271 -30.17 29.86 -4.78
C TYR A 271 -29.07 30.17 -5.82
N LEU A 272 -29.21 29.69 -7.07
CA LEU A 272 -28.24 29.94 -8.14
C LEU A 272 -28.11 31.43 -8.50
N SER A 273 -29.21 32.17 -8.36
CA SER A 273 -29.29 33.61 -8.66
C SER A 273 -28.71 34.50 -7.57
N ASN A 274 -28.53 33.99 -6.34
CA ASN A 274 -28.09 34.80 -5.20
C ASN A 274 -26.80 34.30 -4.51
N ARG A 275 -26.11 33.32 -5.09
CA ARG A 275 -24.81 32.85 -4.58
C ARG A 275 -23.70 33.90 -4.72
N VAL A 276 -22.83 33.95 -3.72
CA VAL A 276 -21.56 34.68 -3.71
C VAL A 276 -20.40 33.69 -3.74
N GLN A 277 -19.29 34.09 -4.36
CA GLN A 277 -18.04 33.34 -4.36
C GLN A 277 -17.24 33.69 -3.11
N ILE A 278 -16.66 32.70 -2.44
CA ILE A 278 -15.93 32.88 -1.20
C ILE A 278 -14.62 32.14 -1.29
N ALA A 279 -13.54 32.86 -1.10
CA ALA A 279 -12.20 32.32 -1.01
C ALA A 279 -11.73 32.41 0.44
N VAL A 280 -11.52 31.27 1.08
CA VAL A 280 -11.00 31.19 2.45
C VAL A 280 -9.56 30.70 2.38
N GLY A 281 -8.63 31.40 3.02
CA GLY A 281 -7.21 31.06 2.92
C GLY A 281 -6.32 31.69 3.95
N GLY A 282 -5.07 31.23 3.96
CA GLY A 282 -4.02 31.68 4.86
C GLY A 282 -2.67 31.08 4.46
N VAL A 283 -1.66 31.29 5.30
CA VAL A 283 -0.32 30.74 5.14
C VAL A 283 -0.16 29.58 6.11
N GLY A 284 0.13 28.38 5.62
CA GLY A 284 0.29 27.19 6.46
C GLY A 284 1.54 26.40 6.13
N ALA A 285 1.87 25.42 6.98
CA ALA A 285 2.98 24.51 6.74
C ALA A 285 2.76 23.73 5.43
N ALA A 286 3.76 23.68 4.56
CA ALA A 286 3.80 22.85 3.35
C ALA A 286 4.85 21.74 3.52
N LEU A 287 4.92 20.80 2.57
CA LEU A 287 5.91 19.70 2.58
C LEU A 287 7.35 20.24 2.68
N ILE A 288 7.58 21.47 2.19
CA ILE A 288 8.81 22.24 2.37
C ILE A 288 8.39 23.69 2.68
N GLY A 289 8.73 24.20 3.88
CA GLY A 289 8.49 25.59 4.28
C GLY A 289 7.02 25.95 4.54
N SER A 290 6.67 27.23 4.35
CA SER A 290 5.32 27.76 4.44
C SER A 290 4.76 28.05 3.05
N GLY A 291 3.52 27.65 2.77
CA GLY A 291 2.84 27.90 1.50
C GLY A 291 1.47 28.54 1.71
N GLN A 292 1.00 29.28 0.70
CA GLN A 292 -0.36 29.79 0.68
C GLN A 292 -1.33 28.63 0.44
N ARG A 293 -2.35 28.54 1.30
CA ARG A 293 -3.47 27.60 1.16
C ARG A 293 -4.74 28.40 1.00
N GLN A 294 -5.47 28.15 -0.08
CA GLN A 294 -6.75 28.80 -0.34
C GLN A 294 -7.73 27.76 -0.87
N LYS A 295 -9.01 27.91 -0.49
CA LYS A 295 -10.10 27.11 -1.02
C LYS A 295 -11.25 28.03 -1.39
N ASP A 296 -11.75 27.83 -2.61
CA ASP A 296 -12.88 28.57 -3.13
C ASP A 296 -14.16 27.76 -2.97
N SER A 297 -15.24 28.43 -2.58
CA SER A 297 -16.58 27.87 -2.44
C SER A 297 -17.64 28.87 -2.87
N SER A 298 -18.86 28.39 -3.04
CA SER A 298 -20.03 29.24 -3.32
C SER A 298 -21.05 29.03 -2.23
N ALA A 299 -21.64 30.12 -1.74
CA ALA A 299 -22.65 30.08 -0.69
C ALA A 299 -23.58 31.28 -0.80
N VAL A 300 -24.64 31.32 0.01
CA VAL A 300 -25.60 32.43 0.07
C VAL A 300 -25.41 33.23 1.36
N LEU A 301 -25.81 34.50 1.34
CA LEU A 301 -25.84 35.33 2.54
C LEU A 301 -27.07 34.97 3.37
N VAL A 302 -26.86 34.73 4.66
CA VAL A 302 -27.91 34.46 5.62
C VAL A 302 -27.94 35.49 6.73
N THR A 303 -29.08 35.68 7.37
CA THR A 303 -29.22 36.54 8.55
C THR A 303 -30.05 35.87 9.63
N ASP A 304 -29.63 36.04 10.88
CA ASP A 304 -30.43 35.68 12.08
C ASP A 304 -31.33 36.84 12.55
N GLY A 305 -31.34 37.96 11.81
CA GLY A 305 -32.02 39.21 12.17
C GLY A 305 -31.13 40.22 12.89
N SER A 306 -29.94 39.82 13.35
CA SER A 306 -28.96 40.68 14.01
C SER A 306 -27.68 40.85 13.20
N ARG A 307 -27.18 39.75 12.59
CA ARG A 307 -25.95 39.72 11.80
C ARG A 307 -26.23 39.11 10.44
N THR A 308 -25.53 39.60 9.42
CA THR A 308 -25.49 39.00 8.09
C THR A 308 -24.17 38.26 7.96
N ALA A 309 -24.22 37.01 7.54
CA ALA A 309 -23.04 36.18 7.42
C ALA A 309 -23.18 35.19 6.27
N VAL A 310 -22.06 34.58 5.90
CA VAL A 310 -22.07 33.39 5.07
C VAL A 310 -21.69 32.18 5.92
N LEU A 311 -22.45 31.10 5.75
CA LEU A 311 -22.19 29.80 6.36
C LEU A 311 -21.44 28.92 5.37
N LEU A 312 -20.33 28.33 5.84
CA LEU A 312 -19.50 27.40 5.11
C LEU A 312 -19.31 26.14 5.94
N HIS A 313 -19.19 24.99 5.29
CA HIS A 313 -18.74 23.79 5.97
C HIS A 313 -17.20 23.82 6.12
N LEU A 314 -16.65 23.26 7.19
CA LEU A 314 -15.20 23.18 7.45
C LEU A 314 -14.43 22.59 6.26
N ASN A 315 -14.95 21.50 5.68
CA ASN A 315 -14.43 20.87 4.46
C ASN A 315 -14.35 21.80 3.25
N ASP A 316 -14.99 22.97 3.27
CA ASP A 316 -14.94 23.96 2.19
C ASP A 316 -13.85 25.01 2.43
N THR A 317 -13.11 24.88 3.52
CA THR A 317 -11.98 25.72 3.90
C THR A 317 -10.70 24.89 3.96
N PRO A 318 -9.52 25.53 3.97
CA PRO A 318 -8.26 24.83 4.19
C PRO A 318 -8.02 24.44 5.67
N ILE A 319 -8.97 24.75 6.59
CA ILE A 319 -8.88 24.35 8.00
C ILE A 319 -9.15 22.84 8.14
N SER A 320 -8.38 22.18 8.99
CA SER A 320 -8.64 20.79 9.42
C SER A 320 -8.71 20.73 10.95
N LEU A 321 -9.71 20.03 11.48
CA LEU A 321 -9.85 19.73 12.92
C LEU A 321 -9.15 18.42 13.32
N GLY A 322 -8.46 17.74 12.39
CA GLY A 322 -7.75 16.49 12.67
C GLY A 322 -6.45 16.70 13.47
N ILE A 323 -6.00 15.67 14.19
CA ILE A 323 -4.71 15.65 14.89
C ILE A 323 -3.73 14.78 14.09
N PRO A 324 -2.52 15.28 13.74
CA PRO A 324 -2.00 16.61 14.05
C PRO A 324 -2.63 17.70 13.17
N GLY A 325 -3.12 18.77 13.82
CA GLY A 325 -3.67 19.94 13.14
C GLY A 325 -2.55 20.95 12.91
N PHE A 326 -2.23 21.25 11.65
CA PHE A 326 -1.29 22.31 11.32
C PHE A 326 -2.06 23.64 11.27
N GLY A 327 -1.69 24.59 12.15
CA GLY A 327 -2.26 25.94 12.15
C GLY A 327 -1.96 26.72 10.87
N MET A 328 -2.72 27.79 10.65
CA MET A 328 -2.50 28.75 9.57
C MET A 328 -2.31 30.15 10.13
N ASP A 329 -1.31 30.86 9.62
CA ASP A 329 -1.07 32.28 9.86
C ASP A 329 -1.81 33.14 8.83
N ARG A 330 -2.15 34.38 9.22
CA ARG A 330 -2.82 35.36 8.33
C ARG A 330 -4.08 34.81 7.66
N PHE A 331 -4.88 34.09 8.45
CA PHE A 331 -6.11 33.49 7.98
C PHE A 331 -7.19 34.54 7.74
N GLY A 332 -7.91 34.44 6.62
CA GLY A 332 -9.00 35.35 6.28
C GLY A 332 -9.88 34.82 5.16
N ALA A 333 -10.94 35.56 4.86
CA ALA A 333 -11.87 35.27 3.78
C ALA A 333 -12.00 36.47 2.84
N ARG A 334 -12.24 36.17 1.57
CA ARG A 334 -12.63 37.14 0.54
C ARG A 334 -13.98 36.72 -0.02
N ILE A 335 -14.92 37.66 -0.10
CA ILE A 335 -16.27 37.41 -0.62
C ILE A 335 -16.48 38.26 -1.86
N VAL A 336 -16.90 37.63 -2.96
CA VAL A 336 -17.15 38.27 -4.24
C VAL A 336 -18.59 38.02 -4.66
N ALA A 337 -19.38 39.08 -4.72
CA ALA A 337 -20.71 39.10 -5.30
C ALA A 337 -20.65 39.44 -6.80
N ARG A 338 -21.79 39.32 -7.50
CA ARG A 338 -21.87 39.71 -8.93
C ARG A 338 -21.52 41.18 -9.16
N SER A 339 -21.83 42.05 -8.20
CA SER A 339 -21.63 43.50 -8.27
C SER A 339 -20.24 43.96 -7.80
N GLY A 340 -19.41 43.05 -7.27
CA GLY A 340 -18.09 43.38 -6.74
C GLY A 340 -17.72 42.64 -5.45
N GLU A 341 -16.53 42.95 -4.92
CA GLU A 341 -16.04 42.40 -3.66
C GLU A 341 -16.81 42.99 -2.47
N LEU A 342 -17.21 42.11 -1.55
CA LEU A 342 -17.88 42.47 -0.30
C LEU A 342 -16.85 42.46 0.84
N PRO A 343 -16.91 43.43 1.76
CA PRO A 343 -16.04 43.43 2.93
C PRO A 343 -16.38 42.21 3.80
N ALA A 344 -15.42 41.31 3.91
CA ALA A 344 -15.50 40.14 4.77
C ALA A 344 -14.94 40.47 6.16
N GLY A 345 -15.68 40.12 7.20
CA GLY A 345 -15.21 40.21 8.59
C GLY A 345 -14.41 38.98 9.02
N PRO A 346 -14.22 38.79 10.33
CA PRO A 346 -13.50 37.63 10.85
C PRO A 346 -14.15 36.31 10.44
N VAL A 347 -13.32 35.29 10.27
CA VAL A 347 -13.76 33.92 10.06
C VAL A 347 -13.87 33.24 11.42
N GLU A 348 -15.08 32.88 11.81
CA GLU A 348 -15.41 32.33 13.12
C GLU A 348 -15.89 30.89 12.98
N LEU A 349 -15.65 30.05 14.00
CA LEU A 349 -16.26 28.72 14.10
C LEU A 349 -17.53 28.84 14.94
N LEU A 350 -18.58 28.17 14.52
CA LEU A 350 -19.83 28.14 15.27
C LEU A 350 -19.66 27.31 16.55
N GLU A 351 -19.98 27.89 17.70
CA GLU A 351 -19.84 27.22 19.01
C GLU A 351 -20.68 25.95 19.11
N SER A 352 -21.90 25.97 18.56
CA SER A 352 -22.81 24.81 18.59
C SER A 352 -22.40 23.67 17.66
N ASP A 353 -21.67 23.95 16.57
CA ASP A 353 -21.10 22.93 15.69
C ASP A 353 -19.81 23.46 15.04
N PRO A 354 -18.62 23.01 15.48
CA PRO A 354 -17.34 23.51 14.97
C PRO A 354 -17.08 23.13 13.51
N ARG A 355 -17.93 22.30 12.89
CA ARG A 355 -17.87 22.02 11.45
C ARG A 355 -18.50 23.13 10.61
N ALA A 356 -19.26 24.04 11.21
CA ALA A 356 -19.80 25.22 10.55
C ALA A 356 -18.90 26.43 10.79
N ILE A 357 -18.51 27.08 9.70
CA ILE A 357 -17.71 28.30 9.69
C ILE A 357 -18.61 29.46 9.29
N VAL A 358 -18.48 30.57 10.00
CA VAL A 358 -19.23 31.80 9.79
C VAL A 358 -18.27 32.89 9.34
N VAL A 359 -18.58 33.55 8.23
CA VAL A 359 -17.87 34.76 7.79
C VAL A 359 -18.85 35.91 7.80
N THR A 360 -18.68 36.85 8.71
CA THR A 360 -19.60 37.99 8.84
C THR A 360 -19.44 38.95 7.67
N VAL A 361 -20.54 39.55 7.22
CA VAL A 361 -20.58 40.53 6.13
C VAL A 361 -21.37 41.74 6.59
N ASP A 362 -20.90 42.94 6.22
CA ASP A 362 -21.65 44.16 6.49
C ASP A 362 -22.99 44.17 5.74
N ALA A 363 -24.09 44.39 6.48
CA ALA A 363 -25.44 44.33 5.93
C ALA A 363 -25.70 45.46 4.92
N ALA A 364 -25.13 46.65 5.12
CA ALA A 364 -25.27 47.77 4.20
C ALA A 364 -24.53 47.50 2.88
N ALA A 365 -23.33 46.92 2.94
CA ALA A 365 -22.58 46.49 1.77
C ALA A 365 -23.32 45.39 0.98
N ALA A 366 -23.88 44.39 1.67
CA ALA A 366 -24.67 43.33 1.04
C ALA A 366 -25.92 43.88 0.33
N ALA A 367 -26.65 44.80 0.96
CA ALA A 367 -27.82 45.45 0.37
C ALA A 367 -27.45 46.29 -0.85
N LYS A 368 -26.35 47.06 -0.79
CA LYS A 368 -25.84 47.86 -1.91
C LYS A 368 -25.40 46.99 -3.09
N ALA A 369 -24.88 45.80 -2.82
CA ALA A 369 -24.50 44.81 -3.83
C ALA A 369 -25.72 44.13 -4.50
N GLY A 370 -26.93 44.38 -4.02
CA GLY A 370 -28.16 43.78 -4.57
C GLY A 370 -28.23 42.26 -4.38
N VAL A 371 -27.49 41.72 -3.42
CA VAL A 371 -27.51 40.27 -3.12
C VAL A 371 -28.65 40.00 -2.16
N ARG A 372 -29.52 39.04 -2.49
CA ARG A 372 -30.59 38.60 -1.58
C ARG A 372 -29.99 37.95 -0.34
N VAL A 373 -30.43 38.42 0.83
CA VAL A 373 -30.08 37.84 2.13
C VAL A 373 -31.23 36.95 2.60
N PHE A 374 -30.93 35.70 2.95
CA PHE A 374 -31.91 34.71 3.38
C PHE A 374 -32.07 34.73 4.90
N PRO A 375 -33.28 34.96 5.45
CA PRO A 375 -33.49 34.87 6.89
C PRO A 375 -33.44 33.42 7.35
N LEU A 376 -32.72 33.16 8.44
CA LEU A 376 -32.74 31.87 9.11
C LEU A 376 -34.08 31.67 9.82
N SER A 377 -34.70 30.51 9.61
CA SER A 377 -35.97 30.19 10.26
C SER A 377 -35.78 30.03 11.76
N ARG A 378 -36.64 30.68 12.57
CA ARG A 378 -36.69 30.49 14.03
C ARG A 378 -37.31 29.14 14.42
N ASN A 379 -38.11 28.55 13.53
CA ASN A 379 -38.72 27.25 13.73
C ASN A 379 -38.55 26.38 12.47
N PRO A 380 -37.35 25.81 12.24
CA PRO A 380 -37.08 25.01 11.05
C PRO A 380 -37.89 23.71 11.01
N TYR A 381 -38.38 23.24 12.17
CA TYR A 381 -39.16 22.00 12.30
C TYR A 381 -40.64 22.14 11.92
N LYS A 382 -41.07 23.33 11.47
CA LYS A 382 -42.44 23.54 10.95
C LYS A 382 -42.70 22.70 9.69
N PHE A 383 -41.64 22.38 8.94
CA PHE A 383 -41.71 21.57 7.72
C PHE A 383 -41.01 20.23 7.96
N THR A 384 -41.52 19.17 7.33
CA THR A 384 -40.95 17.81 7.41
C THR A 384 -40.04 17.47 6.23
N GLU A 385 -39.96 18.36 5.25
CA GLU A 385 -39.20 18.21 4.00
C GLU A 385 -38.27 19.40 3.80
N ALA A 386 -37.07 19.14 3.28
CA ALA A 386 -36.07 20.13 2.94
C ALA A 386 -35.57 19.93 1.51
N VAL A 387 -35.29 21.03 0.82
CA VAL A 387 -34.60 21.00 -0.47
C VAL A 387 -33.10 21.09 -0.24
N LEU A 388 -32.37 20.01 -0.51
CA LEU A 388 -30.91 19.98 -0.45
C LEU A 388 -30.33 20.36 -1.81
N VAL A 389 -29.55 21.45 -1.84
CA VAL A 389 -28.82 21.87 -3.03
C VAL A 389 -27.37 21.44 -2.91
N SER A 390 -26.87 20.75 -3.94
CA SER A 390 -25.46 20.35 -4.00
C SER A 390 -24.52 21.56 -3.92
N ARG A 391 -23.34 21.37 -3.30
CA ARG A 391 -22.31 22.42 -3.10
C ARG A 391 -22.03 23.28 -4.35
N GLY A 392 -21.92 22.65 -5.52
CA GLY A 392 -21.63 23.34 -6.79
C GLY A 392 -22.86 23.93 -7.49
N GLY A 393 -24.07 23.72 -6.94
CA GLY A 393 -25.33 24.06 -7.59
C GLY A 393 -25.60 23.23 -8.85
N LYS A 394 -25.14 21.97 -8.91
CA LYS A 394 -25.30 21.09 -10.08
C LYS A 394 -26.63 20.35 -10.09
N TYR A 395 -27.08 19.94 -8.91
CA TYR A 395 -28.34 19.26 -8.67
C TYR A 395 -28.95 19.70 -7.34
N TYR A 396 -30.25 19.47 -7.19
CA TYR A 396 -31.00 19.57 -5.95
C TYR A 396 -31.86 18.32 -5.75
N GLY A 397 -32.29 18.05 -4.52
CA GLY A 397 -33.23 16.99 -4.20
C GLY A 397 -34.06 17.34 -2.97
N GLU A 398 -35.28 16.83 -2.90
CA GLU A 398 -36.14 16.92 -1.72
C GLU A 398 -35.82 15.75 -0.78
N VAL A 399 -35.67 16.05 0.50
CA VAL A 399 -35.35 15.07 1.55
C VAL A 399 -36.24 15.33 2.75
N GLU A 400 -36.90 14.29 3.22
CA GLU A 400 -37.58 14.30 4.52
C GLU A 400 -36.55 14.33 5.65
N PHE A 401 -36.80 15.10 6.70
CA PHE A 401 -35.94 15.12 7.88
C PHE A 401 -36.75 14.96 9.17
N ARG A 402 -36.19 14.23 10.13
CA ARG A 402 -36.81 14.02 11.45
C ARG A 402 -35.86 14.42 12.57
N LEU A 403 -36.42 14.85 13.69
CA LEU A 403 -35.66 15.12 14.91
C LEU A 403 -35.03 13.82 15.45
N ASP A 404 -33.74 13.86 15.76
CA ASP A 404 -33.08 12.77 16.47
C ASP A 404 -33.24 12.96 17.99
N ALA A 405 -33.93 12.04 18.65
CA ALA A 405 -34.16 12.07 20.09
C ALA A 405 -32.86 12.03 20.92
N ARG A 406 -31.76 11.51 20.36
CA ARG A 406 -30.45 11.44 21.03
C ARG A 406 -29.64 12.72 20.89
N THR A 407 -29.93 13.51 19.86
CA THR A 407 -29.22 14.76 19.56
C THR A 407 -30.24 15.80 19.08
N PRO A 408 -30.93 16.49 20.00
CA PRO A 408 -32.08 17.35 19.67
C PRO A 408 -31.79 18.51 18.71
N HIS A 409 -30.52 18.90 18.57
CA HIS A 409 -30.06 19.95 17.66
C HIS A 409 -29.75 19.44 16.24
N TYR A 410 -29.88 18.14 15.99
CA TYR A 410 -29.59 17.51 14.71
C TYR A 410 -30.83 16.87 14.12
N VAL A 411 -30.89 16.88 12.79
CA VAL A 411 -31.93 16.22 12.01
C VAL A 411 -31.33 15.06 11.23
N ARG A 412 -32.12 13.99 11.07
CA ARG A 412 -31.75 12.77 10.36
C ARG A 412 -32.58 12.57 9.10
#